data_AF-A0AAD1LYA1-F1
#
_entry.id   AF-A0AAD1LYA1-F1
#
_cell.length_a   1.000
_cell.length_b   1.000
_cell.length_c   1.000
_cell.angle_alpha   90.00
_cell.angle_beta   90.00
_cell.angle_gamma   90.00
#
_symmetry.space_group_name_H-M   'P 1'
#
loop_
_entity.id
_entity.type
_entity.pdbx_description
1 polymer ?
#
loop_
_entity_poly.entity_id
_entity_poly.type
_entity_poly.pdbx_seq_one_letter_code
_entity_poly.pdbx_strand_id
1 'polypeptide(L)' 'MGELLPLLIQGAWVTLQVTFFGSLLAIVAAVLAALGRLSPWRALRWFSITYIEVFRGTSLLVQLFWLFFVLPLPPSTLS' A
#
# COMPACT_ATOMS: atom_id res chain seq x y z
N MET A 1 -6.50 -32.49 11.43
CA MET A 1 -6.65 -31.26 12.27
C MET A 1 -5.31 -30.69 12.74
N GLY A 2 -4.29 -31.49 13.07
CA GLY A 2 -2.99 -30.98 13.55
C GLY A 2 -2.11 -30.25 12.51
N GLU A 3 -2.25 -30.53 11.22
CA GLU A 3 -1.40 -29.94 10.15
C GLU A 3 -1.85 -28.55 9.68
N LEU A 4 -3.06 -28.11 10.03
CA LEU A 4 -3.57 -26.78 9.67
C LEU A 4 -3.04 -25.69 10.61
N LEU A 5 -2.74 -26.03 11.86
CA LEU A 5 -2.19 -25.12 12.86
C LEU A 5 -0.88 -24.43 12.41
N PRO A 6 0.15 -25.14 11.91
CA PRO A 6 1.36 -24.47 11.44
C PRO A 6 1.11 -23.54 10.25
N LEU A 7 0.20 -23.91 9.34
CA LEU A 7 -0.19 -23.11 8.17
C LEU A 7 -0.92 -21.82 8.59
N LEU A 8 -1.82 -21.90 9.57
CA LEU A 8 -2.53 -20.74 10.12
C LEU A 8 -1.59 -19.80 10.86
N ILE A 9 -0.64 -20.34 11.64
CA ILE A 9 0.38 -19.54 12.34
C ILE A 9 1.29 -18.84 11.33
N GLN A 10 1.68 -19.52 10.26
CA GLN A 10 2.48 -18.93 9.19
C GLN A 10 1.73 -17.82 8.45
N GLY A 11 0.46 -18.03 8.12
CA GLY A 11 -0.39 -17.00 7.51
C GLY A 11 -0.60 -15.79 8.42
N ALA A 12 -0.79 -16.01 9.72
CA ALA A 12 -0.89 -14.95 10.72
C ALA A 12 0.42 -14.15 10.81
N TRP A 13 1.56 -14.83 10.78
CA TRP A 13 2.87 -14.18 10.79
C TRP A 13 3.10 -13.28 9.57
N VAL A 14 2.75 -13.77 8.37
CA VAL A 14 2.84 -12.98 7.13
C VAL A 14 1.91 -11.76 7.20
N THR A 15 0.68 -11.95 7.70
CA THR A 15 -0.29 -10.85 7.83
C THR A 15 0.23 -9.76 8.77
N LEU A 16 0.83 -10.15 9.89
CA LEU A 16 1.46 -9.21 10.83
C LEU A 16 2.60 -8.44 10.18
N GLN A 17 3.49 -9.12 9.46
CA GLN A 17 4.59 -8.46 8.75
C GLN A 17 4.08 -7.45 7.73
N VAL A 18 3.15 -7.87 6.86
CA VAL A 18 2.59 -7.01 5.81
C VAL A 18 1.85 -5.82 6.42
N THR A 19 1.08 -6.05 7.49
CA THR A 19 0.36 -4.97 8.18
C THR A 19 1.33 -3.99 8.82
N PHE A 20 2.39 -4.48 9.48
CA PHE A 20 3.36 -3.64 10.16
C PHE A 20 4.15 -2.77 9.16
N PHE A 21 4.76 -3.37 8.13
CA PHE A 21 5.52 -2.62 7.15
C PHE A 21 4.62 -1.76 6.25
N GLY A 22 3.44 -2.27 5.87
CA GLY A 22 2.47 -1.54 5.06
C GLY A 22 1.90 -0.31 5.78
N SER A 23 1.53 -0.45 7.06
CA SER A 23 1.06 0.67 7.87
C SER A 23 2.15 1.70 8.11
N LEU A 24 3.39 1.28 8.35
CA LEU A 24 4.53 2.18 8.51
C LEU A 24 4.74 3.04 7.25
N LEU A 25 4.76 2.43 6.07
CA LEU A 25 4.86 3.16 4.80
C LEU A 25 3.66 4.08 4.56
N ALA A 26 2.44 3.61 4.86
CA ALA A 26 1.23 4.42 4.72
C ALA A 26 1.26 5.67 5.62
N ILE A 27 1.75 5.54 6.85
CA ILE A 27 1.91 6.66 7.80
C ILE A 27 2.92 7.66 7.24
N VAL A 28 4.09 7.20 6.79
CA VAL A 28 5.12 8.09 6.22
C VAL A 28 4.56 8.85 5.01
N ALA A 29 3.88 8.17 4.09
CA ALA A 29 3.25 8.80 2.93
C ALA A 29 2.15 9.80 3.33
N ALA A 30 1.33 9.47 4.33
CA ALA A 30 0.29 10.36 4.85
C ALA A 30 0.87 11.63 5.48
N VAL A 31 1.96 11.50 6.25
CA VAL A 31 2.68 12.64 6.84
C VAL A 31 3.28 13.53 5.75
N LEU A 32 3.95 12.94 4.75
CA LEU A 32 4.49 13.72 3.63
C LEU A 32 3.40 14.46 2.85
N ALA A 33 2.26 13.82 2.59
CA ALA A 33 1.13 14.46 1.93
C ALA A 33 0.51 15.58 2.81
N ALA A 34 0.43 15.38 4.12
CA ALA A 34 -0.05 16.40 5.05
C ALA A 34 0.89 17.62 5.10
N LEU A 35 2.21 17.39 5.11
CA LEU A 35 3.23 18.45 5.07
C LEU A 35 3.20 19.20 3.73
N GLY A 36 3.07 18.49 2.61
CA GLY A 36 2.95 19.10 1.28
C GLY A 36 1.73 20.00 1.14
N ARG A 37 0.62 19.70 1.84
CA ARG A 37 -0.56 20.57 1.92
C ARG A 37 -0.29 21.89 2.65
N LEU A 38 0.62 21.90 3.63
CA LEU A 38 1.01 23.09 4.40
C LEU A 38 2.06 23.95 3.68
N SER A 39 2.68 23.42 2.62
CA SER A 39 3.70 24.14 1.86
C SER A 39 3.12 25.37 1.16
N PRO A 40 3.85 26.51 1.14
CA PRO A 40 3.45 27.72 0.40
C PRO A 40 3.50 27.52 -1.12
N TRP A 41 4.15 26.45 -1.61
CA TRP A 41 4.26 26.16 -3.04
C TRP A 41 2.97 25.53 -3.56
N ARG A 42 2.23 26.30 -4.38
CA ARG A 42 0.94 25.90 -4.99
C ARG A 42 0.99 24.54 -5.70
N ALA A 43 2.09 24.23 -6.39
CA ALA A 43 2.26 22.95 -7.08
C ALA A 43 2.29 21.78 -6.09
N LEU A 44 3.12 21.87 -5.04
CA LEU A 44 3.26 20.81 -4.04
C LEU A 44 1.94 20.57 -3.29
N ARG A 45 1.23 21.66 -2.95
CA ARG A 45 -0.08 21.60 -2.34
C ARG A 45 -1.12 20.93 -3.25
N TRP A 46 -1.13 21.23 -4.55
CA TRP A 46 -2.05 20.61 -5.49
C TRP A 46 -1.77 19.12 -5.64
N PHE A 47 -0.50 18.71 -5.82
CA PHE A 47 -0.10 17.31 -5.84
C PHE A 47 -0.52 16.53 -4.58
N SER A 48 -0.30 17.10 -3.40
CA SER A 48 -0.71 16.47 -2.14
C SER A 48 -2.23 16.35 -2.01
N ILE A 49 -2.98 17.36 -2.45
CA ILE A 49 -4.45 17.31 -2.44
C ILE A 49 -4.94 16.23 -3.39
N THR A 50 -4.46 16.19 -4.63
CA THR A 50 -4.81 15.17 -5.61
C THR A 50 -4.47 13.77 -5.11
N TYR A 51 -3.29 13.58 -4.51
CA TYR A 51 -2.92 12.29 -3.89
C TYR A 51 -3.93 11.89 -2.80
N ILE A 52 -4.23 12.77 -1.84
CA ILE A 52 -5.17 12.46 -0.76
C ILE A 52 -6.57 12.17 -1.31
N GLU A 53 -7.02 12.94 -2.29
CA GLU A 53 -8.35 12.82 -2.89
C GLU A 53 -8.49 11.54 -3.72
N VAL A 54 -7.46 11.15 -4.49
CA VAL A 54 -7.43 9.87 -5.19
C VAL A 54 -7.46 8.72 -4.20
N PHE A 55 -6.64 8.73 -3.15
CA PHE A 55 -6.61 7.65 -2.16
C PHE A 55 -7.87 7.57 -1.29
N ARG A 56 -8.60 8.68 -1.11
CA ARG A 56 -9.91 8.69 -0.44
C ARG A 56 -11.07 8.32 -1.37
N GLY A 57 -10.97 8.67 -2.65
CA GLY A 57 -12.00 8.44 -3.66
C GLY A 57 -11.89 7.08 -4.38
N THR A 58 -10.72 6.43 -4.34
CA THR A 58 -10.50 5.11 -4.91
C THR A 58 -10.58 4.02 -3.83
N SER A 59 -11.26 2.91 -4.15
CA SER A 59 -11.32 1.75 -3.26
C SER A 59 -9.96 1.06 -3.20
N LEU A 60 -9.51 0.67 -2.01
CA LEU A 60 -8.30 -0.16 -1.81
C LEU A 60 -8.33 -1.43 -2.66
N LEU A 61 -9.52 -2.01 -2.86
CA LEU A 61 -9.69 -3.18 -3.71
C LEU A 61 -9.26 -2.88 -5.15
N VAL A 62 -9.63 -1.73 -5.69
CA VAL A 62 -9.23 -1.32 -7.05
C VAL A 62 -7.71 -1.13 -7.14
N GLN A 63 -7.09 -0.55 -6.11
CA GLN A 63 -5.64 -0.38 -6.06
C GLN A 63 -4.92 -1.73 -6.03
N LEU A 64 -5.39 -2.67 -5.19
CA LEU A 64 -4.85 -4.02 -5.12
C LEU A 64 -5.05 -4.81 -6.41
N PHE A 65 -6.23 -4.69 -7.03
CA PHE A 65 -6.51 -5.30 -8.32
C PHE A 65 -5.57 -4.75 -9.39
N TRP A 66 -5.46 -3.43 -9.49
CA TRP A 66 -4.55 -2.80 -10.44
C TRP A 66 -3.09 -3.23 -10.21
N LEU A 67 -2.61 -3.24 -8.96
CA LEU A 67 -1.28 -3.74 -8.63
C LEU A 67 -1.10 -5.21 -9.04
N PHE A 68 -2.08 -6.07 -8.79
CA PHE A 68 -2.01 -7.49 -9.15
C PHE A 68 -1.95 -7.71 -10.68
N PHE A 69 -2.71 -6.93 -11.46
CA PHE A 69 -2.76 -7.08 -12.92
C PHE A 69 -1.68 -6.31 -13.67
N VAL A 70 -1.23 -5.18 -13.12
CA VAL A 70 -0.27 -4.28 -13.77
C VAL A 70 1.17 -4.54 -13.34
N LEU A 71 1.44 -5.14 -12.17
CA LEU A 71 2.80 -5.63 -11.91
C LEU A 71 3.15 -6.64 -13.02
N PRO A 72 4.13 -6.33 -13.90
CA PRO A 72 4.65 -7.34 -14.79
C PRO A 72 5.30 -8.39 -13.88
N LEU A 73 4.72 -9.59 -13.85
CA LEU A 73 5.36 -10.74 -13.22
C LEU A 73 6.79 -10.80 -13.78
N PRO A 74 7.82 -10.82 -12.91
CA PRO A 74 9.19 -10.82 -13.39
C PRO A 74 9.36 -11.99 -14.37
N PRO A 75 9.93 -11.77 -15.57
CA PRO A 75 10.07 -12.80 -16.60
C PRO A 75 10.98 -13.97 -16.19
N SER A 76 11.52 -13.97 -14.97
CA SER A 76 12.42 -14.98 -14.41
C SER A 76 11.72 -16.25 -13.90
N THR A 77 10.42 -16.44 -14.13
CA THR A 77 9.69 -17.67 -13.81
C THR A 77 9.47 -18.59 -15.03
N LEU A 78 10.01 -18.22 -16.20
CA LEU A 78 9.90 -18.99 -17.45
C LEU A 78 11.17 -19.82 -17.80
N SER A 79 12.05 -20.09 -16.83
CA SER A 79 13.24 -20.96 -17.01
C SER A 79 13.35 -22.01 -15.91
#